data_AF-A0AAW9EAI8-F1
#
_entry.id   AF-A0AAW9EAI8-F1
#
_cell.length_a   1.000
_cell.length_b   1.000
_cell.length_c   1.000
_cell.angle_alpha   90.00
_cell.angle_beta   90.00
_cell.angle_gamma   90.00
#
_symmetry.space_group_name_H-M   'P 1'
#
loop_
_entity.id
_entity.type
_entity.pdbx_description
1 polymer ?
#
loop_
_entity_poly.entity_id
_entity_poly.type
_entity_poly.pdbx_seq_one_letter_code
_entity_poly.pdbx_strand_id
1 'polypeptide(L)'
;IEESQYTHIIWDYPFARSHPALQQMIDYAFFIDTPLDIALARRILRDYKEKSGNDIINYLEEYLIYSRPSYTAMTERGKLSADIIIDGNASVSLIAQNIL
;
A
#
# COMPACT_ATOMS: atom_id res chain seq x y z
N ILE A 1 20.90 26.69 7.76
CA ILE A 1 20.23 25.42 7.42
C ILE A 1 20.49 25.27 5.92
N GLU A 2 21.30 24.30 5.51
CA GLU A 2 21.56 24.07 4.08
C GLU A 2 20.22 23.81 3.37
N GLU A 3 19.99 24.47 2.25
CA GLU A 3 18.84 24.19 1.39
C GLU A 3 18.91 22.72 0.96
N SER A 4 17.82 21.99 1.18
CA SER A 4 17.68 20.61 0.74
C SER A 4 17.80 20.53 -0.78
N GLN A 5 18.72 19.72 -1.27
CA GLN A 5 18.85 19.41 -2.70
C GLN A 5 17.63 18.67 -3.29
N TYR A 6 16.76 18.13 -2.43
CA TYR A 6 15.58 17.39 -2.86
C TYR A 6 14.40 18.33 -3.10
N THR A 7 13.81 18.21 -4.29
CA THR A 7 12.62 18.97 -4.72
C THR A 7 11.31 18.23 -4.44
N HIS A 8 11.37 16.93 -4.14
CA HIS A 8 10.21 16.07 -3.93
C HIS A 8 10.43 15.15 -2.72
N ILE A 9 9.35 14.82 -2.03
CA ILE A 9 9.31 13.81 -0.96
C ILE A 9 8.30 12.75 -1.39
N ILE A 10 8.74 11.49 -1.43
CA ILE A 10 7.85 10.34 -1.62
C ILE A 10 7.57 9.75 -0.25
N TRP A 11 6.29 9.68 0.10
CA TRP A 11 5.84 9.08 1.35
C TRP A 11 4.98 7.85 1.05
N ASP A 12 5.51 6.67 1.36
CA ASP A 12 4.73 5.43 1.39
C ASP A 12 3.94 5.34 2.70
N TYR A 13 2.62 5.52 2.61
CA TYR A 13 1.74 5.52 3.76
C TYR A 13 0.33 5.03 3.40
N PRO A 14 -0.24 4.06 4.15
CA PRO A 14 -1.50 3.41 3.79
C PRO A 14 -2.73 4.32 3.70
N PHE A 15 -2.71 5.49 4.36
CA PHE A 15 -3.89 6.33 4.48
C PHE A 15 -3.82 7.64 3.67
N ALA A 16 -2.68 7.98 3.07
CA ALA A 16 -2.49 9.23 2.32
C ALA A 16 -3.23 10.43 2.96
N ARG A 17 -4.15 11.07 2.21
CA ARG A 17 -4.96 12.22 2.66
C ARG A 17 -6.07 11.89 3.65
N SER A 18 -6.36 10.61 3.90
CA SER A 18 -7.32 10.20 4.93
C SER A 18 -6.80 10.49 6.34
N HIS A 19 -5.50 10.78 6.52
CA HIS A 19 -4.96 11.26 7.77
C HIS A 19 -5.11 12.80 7.88
N PRO A 20 -5.91 13.33 8.82
CA PRO A 20 -6.26 14.76 8.85
C PRO A 20 -5.05 15.69 8.93
N ALA A 21 -4.01 15.32 9.69
CA ALA A 21 -2.82 16.15 9.84
C ALA A 21 -1.92 16.18 8.60
N LEU A 22 -2.05 15.20 7.69
CA LEU A 22 -1.21 15.09 6.49
C LEU A 22 -1.93 15.59 5.24
N GLN A 23 -3.25 15.73 5.29
CA GLN A 23 -4.08 16.10 4.14
C GLN A 23 -3.58 17.38 3.44
N GLN A 24 -3.17 18.39 4.21
CA GLN A 24 -2.69 19.67 3.67
C GLN A 24 -1.21 19.65 3.23
N MET A 25 -0.48 18.58 3.58
CA MET A 25 0.94 18.41 3.25
C MET A 25 1.15 17.51 2.02
N ILE A 26 0.10 16.84 1.53
CA ILE A 26 0.17 15.92 0.40
C ILE A 26 -0.33 16.62 -0.85
N ASP A 27 0.60 17.07 -1.67
CA ASP A 27 0.32 17.71 -2.96
C ASP A 27 -0.31 16.73 -3.96
N TYR A 28 0.17 15.47 -3.96
CA TYR A 28 -0.30 14.44 -4.90
C TYR A 28 -0.33 13.05 -4.24
N ALA A 29 -1.38 12.28 -4.47
CA ALA A 29 -1.60 10.97 -3.87
C ALA A 29 -1.83 9.89 -4.94
N PHE A 30 -0.98 8.86 -4.92
CA PHE A 30 -1.10 7.67 -5.76
C PHE A 30 -1.66 6.51 -4.93
N PHE A 31 -2.61 5.75 -5.47
CA PHE A 31 -3.08 4.51 -4.86
C PHE A 31 -2.79 3.31 -5.76
N ILE A 32 -2.02 2.34 -5.27
CA ILE A 32 -1.70 1.11 -6.01
C ILE A 32 -2.78 0.07 -5.69
N ASP A 33 -3.70 -0.13 -6.64
CA ASP A 33 -4.80 -1.08 -6.52
C ASP A 33 -4.33 -2.50 -6.84
N THR A 34 -4.04 -3.27 -5.79
CA THR A 34 -3.65 -4.68 -5.90
C THR A 34 -4.77 -5.55 -5.33
N PRO A 35 -5.27 -6.56 -6.08
CA PRO A 35 -6.18 -7.56 -5.54
C PRO A 35 -5.64 -8.22 -4.25
N LEU A 36 -6.51 -8.41 -3.27
CA LEU A 36 -6.10 -8.86 -1.93
C LEU A 36 -5.51 -10.27 -1.89
N ASP A 37 -5.94 -11.15 -2.80
CA ASP A 37 -5.36 -12.48 -3.00
C ASP A 37 -3.91 -12.40 -3.50
N ILE A 38 -3.62 -11.52 -4.45
CA ILE A 38 -2.27 -11.27 -4.95
C ILE A 38 -1.40 -10.64 -3.85
N ALA A 39 -1.92 -9.65 -3.12
CA ALA A 39 -1.22 -9.01 -2.02
C ALA A 39 -0.90 -10.01 -0.89
N LEU A 40 -1.87 -10.87 -0.54
CA LEU A 40 -1.69 -11.94 0.44
C LEU A 40 -0.62 -12.94 -0.01
N ALA A 41 -0.69 -13.42 -1.25
CA ALA A 41 0.30 -14.37 -1.79
C ALA A 41 1.72 -13.77 -1.77
N ARG A 42 1.89 -12.53 -2.23
CA ARG A 42 3.17 -11.81 -2.18
C ARG A 42 3.68 -11.67 -0.74
N ARG A 43 2.79 -11.40 0.22
CA ARG A 43 3.14 -11.28 1.64
C ARG A 43 3.60 -12.60 2.23
N ILE A 44 2.88 -13.70 1.99
CA ILE A 44 3.30 -15.04 2.45
C ILE A 44 4.67 -15.39 1.89
N LEU A 45 4.89 -15.17 0.59
CA LEU A 45 6.18 -15.43 -0.06
C LEU A 45 7.32 -14.59 0.51
N ARG A 46 7.06 -13.35 0.93
CA ARG A 46 8.07 -12.43 1.50
C ARG A 46 8.36 -12.72 2.97
N ASP A 47 7.32 -12.82 3.80
CA ASP A 47 7.44 -12.81 5.26
C ASP A 47 7.52 -14.23 5.86
N TYR A 48 6.97 -15.22 5.15
CA TYR A 48 6.84 -16.60 5.66
C TYR A 48 7.70 -17.62 4.90
N LYS A 49 8.61 -17.17 4.03
CA LYS A 49 9.47 -18.05 3.22
C LYS A 49 10.21 -19.11 4.03
N GLU A 50 10.71 -18.73 5.21
CA GLU A 50 11.51 -19.58 6.10
C GLU A 50 10.73 -19.95 7.38
N LYS A 51 9.39 -19.78 7.38
CA LYS A 51 8.52 -20.04 8.54
C LYS A 51 7.82 -21.39 8.43
N SER A 52 7.34 -21.90 9.56
CA SER A 52 6.63 -23.18 9.58
C SER A 52 5.24 -23.05 8.95
N GLY A 53 4.68 -24.18 8.50
CA GLY A 53 3.30 -24.21 8.02
C GLY A 53 2.28 -23.73 9.05
N ASN A 54 2.54 -23.99 10.35
CA ASN A 54 1.68 -23.50 11.42
C ASN A 54 1.72 -21.97 11.57
N ASP A 55 2.88 -21.35 11.37
CA ASP A 55 2.98 -19.88 11.39
C ASP A 55 2.14 -19.25 10.27
N ILE A 56 2.14 -19.88 9.10
CA ILE A 56 1.32 -19.45 7.95
C ILE A 56 -0.17 -19.60 8.29
N ILE A 57 -0.59 -20.75 8.83
CA ILE A 57 -1.99 -21.00 9.21
C ILE A 57 -2.47 -19.96 10.23
N ASN A 58 -1.72 -19.75 11.32
CA ASN A 58 -2.08 -18.79 12.36
C ASN A 58 -2.22 -17.36 11.78
N TYR A 59 -1.29 -16.96 10.91
CA TYR A 59 -1.38 -15.67 10.24
C TYR A 59 -2.60 -15.56 9.32
N LEU A 60 -2.94 -16.62 8.59
CA LEU A 60 -4.12 -16.63 7.71
C LEU A 60 -5.42 -16.55 8.51
N GLU A 61 -5.50 -17.19 9.67
CA GLU A 61 -6.63 -17.06 10.58
C GLU A 61 -6.79 -15.61 11.08
N GLU A 62 -5.72 -14.99 11.56
CA GLU A 62 -5.73 -13.57 11.95
C GLU A 62 -6.03 -12.64 10.78
N TYR A 63 -5.54 -12.97 9.58
CA TYR A 63 -5.81 -12.20 8.38
C TYR A 63 -7.30 -12.17 8.07
N LEU A 64 -7.98 -13.32 8.13
CA LEU A 64 -9.41 -13.42 7.86
C LEU A 64 -10.24 -12.63 8.87
N ILE A 65 -9.88 -12.68 10.16
CA ILE A 65 -10.65 -12.05 11.22
C ILE A 65 -10.40 -10.54 11.30
N TYR A 66 -9.14 -10.11 11.23
CA TYR A 66 -8.75 -8.73 11.58
C TYR A 66 -8.19 -7.94 10.39
N SER A 67 -7.25 -8.52 9.64
CA SER A 67 -6.50 -7.76 8.64
C SER A 67 -7.33 -7.50 7.38
N ARG A 68 -8.05 -8.52 6.87
CA ARG A 68 -8.82 -8.42 5.62
C ARG A 68 -9.94 -7.38 5.69
N PRO A 69 -10.77 -7.30 6.75
CA PRO A 69 -11.75 -6.23 6.88
C PRO A 69 -11.09 -4.84 6.87
N SER A 70 -9.98 -4.70 7.59
CA SER A 70 -9.22 -3.44 7.68
C SER A 70 -8.65 -3.03 6.32
N TYR A 71 -8.04 -3.97 5.59
CA TYR A 71 -7.54 -3.72 4.24
C TYR A 71 -8.65 -3.35 3.26
N THR A 72 -9.80 -4.04 3.32
CA THR A 72 -10.94 -3.74 2.45
C THR A 72 -11.43 -2.31 2.67
N ALA A 73 -11.68 -1.93 3.92
CA ALA A 73 -12.11 -0.57 4.27
C ALA A 73 -11.06 0.49 3.92
N MET A 74 -9.78 0.17 4.08
CA MET A 74 -8.66 1.05 3.71
C MET A 74 -8.56 1.23 2.20
N THR A 75 -8.71 0.16 1.42
CA THR A 75 -8.67 0.21 -0.05
C THR A 75 -9.79 1.09 -0.59
N GLU A 76 -11.02 0.95 -0.06
CA GLU A 76 -12.14 1.81 -0.47
C GLU A 76 -11.87 3.29 -0.20
N ARG A 77 -11.36 3.62 1.01
CA ARG A 77 -11.01 5.00 1.36
C ARG A 77 -9.82 5.53 0.56
N GLY A 78 -8.80 4.70 0.38
CA GLY A 78 -7.58 5.02 -0.36
C GLY A 78 -7.89 5.45 -1.78
N LYS A 79 -8.70 4.64 -2.50
CA LYS A 79 -9.16 4.95 -3.86
C LYS A 79 -9.91 6.28 -3.97
N LEU A 80 -10.77 6.59 -2.99
CA LEU A 80 -11.53 7.85 -2.97
C LEU A 80 -10.64 9.08 -2.70
N SER A 81 -9.49 8.88 -2.03
CA SER A 81 -8.60 9.97 -1.63
C SER A 81 -7.43 10.23 -2.58
N ALA A 82 -7.26 9.37 -3.59
CA ALA A 82 -6.14 9.40 -4.52
C ALA A 82 -6.44 10.23 -5.77
N ASP A 83 -5.43 10.91 -6.30
CA ASP A 83 -5.51 11.63 -7.57
C ASP A 83 -5.40 10.66 -8.75
N ILE A 84 -4.65 9.57 -8.57
CA ILE A 84 -4.49 8.51 -9.56
C ILE A 84 -4.49 7.13 -8.90
N ILE A 85 -5.16 6.19 -9.57
CA ILE A 85 -5.18 4.79 -9.21
C ILE A 85 -4.33 4.03 -10.23
N ILE A 86 -3.35 3.28 -9.73
CA ILE A 86 -2.41 2.50 -10.54
C ILE A 86 -2.72 1.02 -10.35
N ASP A 87 -2.80 0.27 -11.45
CA ASP A 87 -2.95 -1.19 -11.39
C ASP A 87 -1.69 -1.84 -10.79
N GLY A 88 -1.83 -2.46 -9.61
CA GLY A 88 -0.75 -3.15 -8.90
C GLY A 88 -0.28 -4.46 -9.55
N ASN A 89 -0.91 -4.86 -10.66
CA ASN A 89 -0.46 -5.96 -11.51
C ASN A 89 0.44 -5.50 -12.67
N ALA A 90 0.51 -4.19 -12.93
CA ALA A 90 1.41 -3.64 -13.92
C ALA A 90 2.88 -3.88 -13.56
N SER A 91 3.76 -3.85 -14.57
CA SER A 91 5.20 -3.93 -14.34
C SER A 91 5.70 -2.71 -13.56
N VAL A 92 6.75 -2.89 -12.75
CA VAL A 92 7.35 -1.79 -11.98
C VAL A 92 7.74 -0.62 -12.88
N SER A 93 8.26 -0.88 -14.08
CA SER A 93 8.61 0.15 -15.05
C SER A 93 7.40 0.95 -15.52
N LEU A 94 6.27 0.27 -15.77
CA LEU A 94 5.02 0.94 -16.17
C LEU A 94 4.44 1.75 -15.00
N ILE A 95 4.47 1.22 -13.78
CA ILE A 95 4.03 1.96 -12.58
C ILE A 95 4.90 3.22 -12.39
N ALA A 96 6.22 3.09 -12.51
CA ALA A 96 7.14 4.22 -12.36
C ALA A 96 6.91 5.32 -13.42
N GLN A 97 6.58 4.95 -14.66
CA GLN A 97 6.23 5.92 -15.73
C GLN A 97 4.92 6.68 -15.47
N ASN A 98 4.04 6.18 -14.60
CA ASN A 98 2.80 6.89 -14.24
C ASN A 98 2.97 7.82 -13.02
N ILE A 99 4.12 7.75 -12.34
CA ILE A 99 4.42 8.51 -11.11
C ILE A 99 5.42 9.66 -11.38
N LEU A 100 6.31 9.50 -12.36
CA LEU A 100 7.35 10.45 -12.77
C LEU A 100 6.98 11.16 -14.08
#